data_AF-A0A4S2D1B6-F1
#
_entry.id   AF-A0A4S2D1B6-F1
#
_cell.length_a   1.000
_cell.length_b   1.000
_cell.length_c   1.000
_cell.angle_alpha   90.00
_cell.angle_beta   90.00
_cell.angle_gamma   90.00
#
_symmetry.space_group_name_H-M   'P 1'
#
loop_
_entity.id
_entity.type
_entity.pdbx_description
1 polymer ?
#
loop_
_entity_poly.entity_id
_entity_poly.type
_entity_poly.pdbx_seq_one_letter_code
_entity_poly.pdbx_strand_id
1 'polypeptide(L)'
;MKLQFKVQQYQTEAVDAVVDVFAGQPFADGVKYRIDPGKDIAPTLLEDAGLRNSAISVSMPQLLENVHAVQKPRGLPLSKSLVTSPAAPGPPPSFGPVAVRVVGFQL
;
A
#
# COMPACT_ATOMS: atom_id res chain seq x y z
N MET A 1 33.83 -0.97 -12.54
CA MET A 1 33.77 -0.33 -11.19
C MET A 1 33.18 -1.34 -10.22
N LYS A 2 33.65 -1.40 -8.97
CA LYS A 2 33.14 -2.33 -7.94
C LYS A 2 32.57 -1.49 -6.79
N LEU A 3 31.25 -1.39 -6.72
CA LEU A 3 30.57 -0.69 -5.62
C LEU A 3 30.63 -1.57 -4.37
N GLN A 4 31.16 -1.03 -3.28
CA GLN A 4 31.15 -1.69 -1.98
C GLN A 4 30.09 -1.02 -1.12
N PHE A 5 29.00 -1.74 -0.84
CA PHE A 5 27.97 -1.25 0.06
C PHE A 5 28.33 -1.66 1.49
N LYS A 6 28.55 -0.66 2.35
CA LYS A 6 28.69 -0.87 3.79
C LYS A 6 27.34 -0.64 4.44
N VAL A 7 26.84 -1.63 5.16
CA VAL A 7 25.64 -1.47 5.99
C VAL A 7 25.99 -0.58 7.16
N GLN A 8 25.31 0.54 7.28
CA GLN A 8 25.44 1.45 8.42
C GLN A 8 24.16 1.40 9.25
N GLN A 9 24.30 1.31 10.57
CA GLN A 9 23.16 1.13 11.48
C GLN A 9 22.07 2.19 11.32
N TYR A 10 22.45 3.45 11.15
CA TYR A 10 21.50 4.55 10.93
C TYR A 10 20.69 4.40 9.63
N GLN A 11 21.23 3.70 8.63
CA GLN A 11 20.50 3.44 7.38
C GLN A 11 19.45 2.35 7.60
N THR A 12 19.80 1.30 8.33
CA THR A 12 18.86 0.24 8.72
C THR A 12 17.72 0.82 9.54
N GLU A 13 18.03 1.62 10.57
CA GLU A 13 17.01 2.24 11.43
C GLU A 13 16.08 3.19 10.66
N ALA A 14 16.60 3.90 9.67
CA ALA A 14 15.79 4.75 8.80
C ALA A 14 14.84 3.91 7.92
N VAL A 15 15.32 2.79 7.37
CA VAL A 15 14.49 1.87 6.58
C VAL A 15 13.42 1.23 7.45
N ASP A 16 13.79 0.72 8.64
CA ASP A 16 12.86 0.11 9.58
C ASP A 16 11.75 1.09 9.99
N ALA A 17 12.11 2.35 10.28
CA ALA A 17 11.12 3.39 10.61
C ALA A 17 10.11 3.63 9.49
N VAL A 18 10.53 3.54 8.22
CA VAL A 18 9.62 3.68 7.06
C VAL A 18 8.73 2.45 6.92
N VAL A 19 9.28 1.24 7.10
CA VAL A 19 8.52 -0.01 7.03
C VAL A 19 7.45 -0.07 8.12
N ASP A 20 7.80 0.31 9.35
CA ASP A 20 6.90 0.33 10.50
C ASP A 20 5.67 1.23 10.30
N VAL A 21 5.81 2.34 9.56
CA VAL A 21 4.68 3.23 9.23
C VAL A 21 3.60 2.51 8.42
N PHE A 22 3.97 1.55 7.57
CA PHE A 22 3.05 0.79 6.73
C PHE A 22 2.65 -0.58 7.33
N ALA A 23 2.88 -0.80 8.62
CA ALA A 23 2.41 -1.99 9.32
C ALA A 23 0.89 -2.20 9.11
N GLY A 24 0.51 -3.42 8.74
CA GLY A 24 -0.87 -3.79 8.40
C GLY A 24 -1.20 -3.73 6.90
N GLN A 25 -0.28 -3.27 6.04
CA GLN A 25 -0.40 -3.41 4.59
C GLN A 25 -0.34 -4.90 4.20
N PRO A 26 -1.40 -5.47 3.58
CA PRO A 26 -1.38 -6.86 3.14
C PRO A 26 -0.41 -7.04 1.97
N PHE A 27 0.16 -8.24 1.87
CA PHE A 27 0.91 -8.62 0.68
C PHE A 27 -0.06 -8.70 -0.51
N ALA A 28 0.14 -7.81 -1.48
CA ALA A 28 -0.61 -7.79 -2.73
C ALA A 28 0.31 -8.27 -3.85
N ASP A 29 0.20 -9.55 -4.20
CA ASP A 29 0.80 -10.06 -5.43
C ASP A 29 0.04 -9.44 -6.60
N GLY A 30 0.69 -8.55 -7.36
CA GLY A 30 0.08 -7.83 -8.49
C GLY A 30 -0.47 -8.74 -9.60
N VAL A 31 -0.27 -10.06 -9.47
CA VAL A 31 -0.83 -11.09 -10.33
C VAL A 31 -2.29 -11.36 -9.96
N LYS A 32 -3.21 -10.56 -10.51
CA LYS A 32 -4.62 -10.93 -10.57
C LYS A 32 -4.80 -11.90 -11.74
N TYR A 33 -4.73 -13.20 -11.48
CA TYR A 33 -4.97 -14.24 -12.50
C TYR A 33 -6.30 -13.97 -13.22
N ARG A 34 -6.25 -13.79 -14.54
CA ARG A 34 -7.44 -13.70 -15.39
C ARG A 34 -7.92 -15.10 -15.71
N ILE A 35 -9.17 -15.41 -15.35
CA ILE A 35 -9.91 -16.53 -15.92
C ILE A 35 -10.38 -16.09 -17.31
N ASP A 36 -10.11 -16.89 -18.34
CA ASP A 36 -10.55 -16.65 -19.72
C ASP A 36 -12.09 -16.75 -19.82
N PRO A 37 -12.82 -15.66 -20.14
CA PRO A 37 -14.28 -15.69 -20.23
C PRO A 37 -14.81 -16.26 -21.55
N GLY A 38 -13.96 -16.65 -22.51
CA GLY A 38 -14.43 -17.14 -23.80
C GLY A 38 -15.07 -16.05 -24.67
N LYS A 39 -15.98 -16.45 -25.57
CA LYS A 39 -16.30 -15.76 -26.85
C LYS A 39 -17.04 -14.40 -26.76
N ASP A 40 -17.36 -13.89 -25.58
CA ASP A 40 -18.04 -12.61 -25.41
C ASP A 40 -17.06 -11.50 -25.03
N ILE A 41 -16.54 -10.83 -26.06
CA ILE A 41 -15.54 -9.78 -25.95
C ILE A 41 -16.23 -8.47 -25.55
N ALA A 42 -16.35 -8.19 -24.25
CA ALA A 42 -16.58 -6.83 -23.79
C ALA A 42 -15.27 -6.02 -23.96
N PRO A 43 -15.27 -4.86 -24.63
CA PRO A 43 -14.06 -4.06 -24.90
C PRO A 43 -13.43 -3.45 -23.63
N THR A 44 -14.03 -3.64 -22.46
CA THR A 44 -13.61 -3.04 -21.19
C THR A 44 -12.53 -3.87 -20.45
N LEU A 45 -12.13 -5.02 -20.97
CA LEU A 45 -11.29 -5.97 -20.24
C LEU A 45 -9.78 -5.77 -20.37
N LEU A 46 -9.27 -4.73 -21.08
CA LEU A 46 -7.93 -4.87 -21.66
C LEU A 46 -6.72 -4.24 -20.95
N GLU A 47 -6.75 -3.12 -20.20
CA GLU A 47 -5.44 -2.40 -20.04
C GLU A 47 -4.99 -1.96 -18.64
N ASP A 48 -5.84 -1.95 -17.62
CA ASP A 48 -5.52 -1.20 -16.39
C ASP A 48 -4.88 -2.03 -15.24
N ALA A 49 -4.50 -3.29 -15.51
CA ALA A 49 -4.02 -4.23 -14.50
C ALA A 49 -2.50 -4.47 -14.51
N GLY A 50 -1.80 -4.16 -15.61
CA GLY A 50 -0.38 -4.54 -15.79
C GLY A 50 0.65 -3.43 -15.54
N LEU A 51 0.23 -2.18 -15.35
CA LEU A 51 1.11 -1.01 -15.43
C LEU A 51 1.24 -0.22 -14.12
N ARG A 52 0.43 -0.52 -13.09
CA ARG A 52 0.41 0.24 -11.82
C ARG A 52 0.74 -0.60 -10.60
N ASN A 53 1.36 0.03 -9.62
CA ASN A 53 1.55 -0.55 -8.29
C ASN A 53 0.20 -0.83 -7.61
N SER A 54 0.17 -1.82 -6.72
CA SER A 54 -0.99 -2.04 -5.85
C SER A 54 -1.30 -0.80 -5.03
N ALA A 55 -2.59 -0.54 -4.79
CA ALA A 55 -3.01 0.52 -3.89
C ALA A 55 -2.53 0.23 -2.45
N ILE A 56 -2.31 1.31 -1.69
CA ILE A 56 -2.07 1.23 -0.25
C ILE A 56 -3.42 0.90 0.41
N SER A 57 -3.49 -0.20 1.16
CA SER A 57 -4.70 -0.67 1.83
C SER A 57 -4.81 -0.19 3.28
N VAL A 58 -3.72 0.33 3.86
CA VAL A 58 -3.74 0.96 5.19
C VAL A 58 -4.56 2.26 5.12
N SER A 59 -5.53 2.39 6.02
CA SER A 59 -6.39 3.58 6.09
C SER A 59 -5.63 4.81 6.58
N MET A 60 -6.08 6.01 6.20
CA MET A 60 -5.44 7.26 6.64
C MET A 60 -5.37 7.41 8.18
N PRO A 61 -6.42 7.08 8.96
CA PRO A 61 -6.33 7.09 10.42
C PRO A 61 -5.28 6.10 10.97
N GLN A 62 -5.23 4.89 10.41
CA GLN A 62 -4.24 3.88 10.82
C GLN A 62 -2.83 4.32 10.48
N LEU A 63 -2.62 4.94 9.31
CA LEU A 63 -1.33 5.44 8.89
C LEU A 63 -0.81 6.52 9.86
N LEU A 64 -1.69 7.42 10.32
CA LEU A 64 -1.33 8.43 11.32
C LEU A 64 -0.99 7.80 12.68
N GLU A 65 -1.73 6.77 13.09
CA GLU A 65 -1.43 6.01 14.31
C GLU A 65 -0.06 5.32 14.22
N ASN A 66 0.24 4.68 13.09
CA ASN A 66 1.53 4.04 12.85
C ASN A 66 2.67 5.07 12.86
N VAL A 67 2.47 6.26 12.28
CA VAL A 67 3.42 7.37 12.38
C VAL A 67 3.68 7.75 13.84
N HIS A 68 2.64 7.85 14.67
CA HIS A 68 2.80 8.12 16.10
C HIS A 68 3.56 6.98 16.81
N ALA A 69 3.30 5.73 16.45
CA ALA A 69 4.01 4.57 17.00
C ALA A 69 5.51 4.61 16.69
N VAL A 70 5.91 5.13 15.52
CA VAL A 70 7.31 5.34 15.15
C VAL A 70 7.93 6.55 15.87
N GLN A 71 7.15 7.63 16.06
CA GLN A 71 7.61 8.89 16.66
C GLN A 71 7.85 8.80 18.17
N LYS A 72 6.93 8.19 18.93
CA LYS A 72 6.99 8.07 20.40
C LYS A 72 8.31 7.50 20.94
N PRO A 73 8.76 6.30 20.52
CA PRO A 73 9.98 5.68 21.06
C PRO A 73 11.25 6.45 20.68
N ARG A 74 11.20 7.24 19.61
CA ARG A 74 12.31 8.05 19.10
C ARG A 74 12.31 9.48 19.66
N GLY A 75 11.38 9.80 20.58
CA GLY A 75 11.29 11.13 21.19
C GLY A 75 10.90 12.24 20.22
N LEU A 76 10.24 11.91 19.10
CA LEU A 76 9.85 12.87 18.07
C LEU A 76 8.50 13.52 18.40
N PRO A 77 8.29 14.79 18.02
CA PRO A 77 6.99 15.44 18.19
C PRO A 77 5.92 14.75 17.35
N LEU A 78 4.74 14.54 17.92
CA LEU A 78 3.65 13.86 17.25
C LEU A 78 3.05 14.71 16.12
N SER A 79 2.87 14.08 14.96
CA SER A 79 2.22 14.70 13.80
C SER A 79 0.75 14.99 14.10
N LYS A 80 0.27 16.18 13.72
CA LYS A 80 -1.15 16.56 13.91
C LYS A 80 -2.07 15.94 12.86
N SER A 81 -1.59 15.80 11.64
CA SER A 81 -2.33 15.25 10.50
C SER A 81 -1.38 14.82 9.38
N LEU A 82 -1.90 14.07 8.41
CA LEU A 82 -1.21 13.75 7.17
C LEU A 82 -1.53 14.82 6.12
N VAL A 83 -0.52 15.32 5.41
CA VAL A 83 -0.64 16.36 4.40
C VAL A 83 -0.16 15.87 3.04
N THR A 84 -0.82 16.32 1.97
CA THR A 84 -0.37 16.07 0.59
C THR A 84 0.84 16.94 0.26
N SER A 85 1.80 16.40 -0.49
CA SER A 85 2.97 17.14 -0.95
C SER A 85 2.90 17.34 -2.47
N PRO A 86 3.70 18.27 -3.04
CA PRO A 86 3.80 18.41 -4.49
C PRO A 86 4.24 17.13 -5.21
N ALA A 87 4.97 16.24 -4.53
CA ALA A 87 5.39 14.94 -5.05
C ALA A 87 4.26 13.89 -5.07
N ALA A 88 3.15 14.15 -4.36
CA ALA A 88 1.95 13.32 -4.33
C ALA A 88 0.69 14.21 -4.32
N PRO A 89 0.31 14.78 -5.48
CA PRO A 89 -0.72 15.82 -5.58
C PRO A 89 -2.18 15.32 -5.46
N GLY A 90 -2.43 14.16 -4.83
CA GLY A 90 -3.78 13.63 -4.66
C GLY A 90 -3.88 12.61 -3.52
N PRO A 91 -5.10 12.28 -3.06
CA PRO A 91 -5.28 11.20 -2.10
C PRO A 91 -4.74 9.89 -2.69
N PRO A 92 -4.17 8.98 -1.87
CA PRO A 92 -3.82 7.65 -2.33
C PRO A 92 -5.08 6.99 -2.93
N PRO A 93 -4.97 6.27 -4.06
CA PRO A 93 -6.13 5.68 -4.72
C PRO A 93 -6.84 4.75 -3.73
N SER A 94 -7.99 5.19 -3.22
CA SER A 94 -8.83 4.42 -2.31
C SER A 94 -9.77 3.55 -3.13
N PHE A 95 -9.70 2.23 -2.92
CA PHE A 95 -10.84 1.37 -3.24
C PHE A 95 -11.64 1.22 -1.96
N GLY A 96 -12.93 1.54 -2.02
CA GLY A 96 -13.88 1.20 -0.97
C GLY A 96 -13.88 -0.30 -0.66
N PRO A 97 -14.55 -0.73 0.42
CA PRO A 97 -14.55 -2.13 0.82
C PRO A 97 -14.94 -3.00 -0.39
N VAL A 98 -14.04 -3.90 -0.79
CA VAL A 98 -14.41 -4.99 -1.70
C VAL A 98 -15.45 -5.78 -0.94
N ALA A 99 -16.73 -5.55 -1.25
CA ALA A 99 -17.82 -6.33 -0.73
C ALA A 99 -17.56 -7.78 -1.13
N VAL A 100 -17.04 -8.58 -0.21
CA VAL A 100 -17.10 -10.04 -0.29
C VAL A 100 -18.58 -10.36 -0.13
N ARG A 101 -19.32 -10.31 -1.24
CA ARG A 101 -20.66 -10.85 -1.32
C ARG A 101 -20.48 -12.37 -1.29
N VAL A 102 -20.44 -12.92 -0.08
CA VAL A 102 -20.66 -14.35 0.14
C VAL A 102 -22.07 -14.61 -0.36
N VAL A 103 -22.20 -15.04 -1.62
CA VAL A 103 -23.45 -15.59 -2.11
C VAL A 103 -23.56 -16.95 -1.43
N GLY A 104 -24.32 -16.96 -0.33
CA GLY A 104 -24.70 -18.17 0.37
C GLY A 104 -25.35 -19.12 -0.63
N PHE A 105 -24.74 -20.29 -0.79
CA PHE A 105 -25.34 -21.44 -1.43
C PHE A 105 -26.37 -21.99 -0.42
N GLN A 106 -27.64 -21.62 -0.60
CA GLN A 106 -28.73 -22.34 0.06
C GLN A 106 -29.03 -23.55 -0.82
N LEU A 107 -28.99 -24.73 -0.20
CA LEU A 107 -29.39 -26.02 -0.77
C LEU A 107 -30.81 -26.00 -1.35
#